data_AF-A0A537QA82-F1
#
_entry.id   AF-A0A537QA82-F1
#
_cell.length_a   1.000
_cell.length_b   1.000
_cell.length_c   1.000
_cell.angle_alpha   90.00
_cell.angle_beta   90.00
_cell.angle_gamma   90.00
#
_symmetry.space_group_name_H-M   'P 1'
#
loop_
_entity.id
_entity.type
_entity.pdbx_description
1 polymer ?
#
loop_
_entity_poly.entity_id
_entity_poly.type
_entity_poly.pdbx_seq_one_letter_code
_entity_poly.pdbx_strand_id
1 'polypeptide(L)' 'MMKTVLDDAAAMLPEAKRTSTMKAEIAAQILACAAKGERDPIALRNSALSAIVECTHYSHDISPERRAV' A
#
# COMPACT_ATOMS: atom_id res chain seq x y z
N MET A 1 -15.21 -9.20 8.16
CA MET A 1 -13.77 -9.45 8.37
C MET A 1 -12.90 -8.49 7.53
N MET A 2 -12.92 -8.54 6.19
CA MET A 2 -12.04 -7.70 5.36
C MET A 2 -12.27 -6.18 5.49
N LYS A 3 -13.52 -5.73 5.67
CA LYS A 3 -13.83 -4.31 5.91
C LYS A 3 -13.15 -3.76 7.17
N THR A 4 -13.06 -4.57 8.23
CA THR A 4 -12.40 -4.21 9.49
C THR A 4 -10.90 -4.06 9.30
N VAL A 5 -10.27 -4.97 8.55
CA VAL A 5 -8.83 -4.91 8.23
C VAL A 5 -8.50 -3.67 7.40
N LEU A 6 -9.37 -3.31 6.44
CA LEU A 6 -9.22 -2.09 5.65
C LEU A 6 -9.35 -0.82 6.48
N ASP A 7 -10.34 -0.76 7.38
CA ASP A 7 -10.57 0.40 8.23
C ASP A 7 -9.42 0.61 9.22
N ASP A 8 -8.93 -0.49 9.81
CA ASP A 8 -7.79 -0.49 10.73
C ASP A 8 -6.47 -0.12 10.02
N ALA A 9 -6.23 -0.65 8.81
CA ALA A 9 -5.11 -0.23 7.96
C ALA A 9 -5.17 1.26 7.61
N ALA A 10 -6.36 1.77 7.25
CA ALA A 10 -6.55 3.18 6.92
C ALA A 10 -6.39 4.09 8.15
N ALA A 11 -6.79 3.62 9.34
CA ALA A 11 -6.58 4.33 10.60
C ALA A 11 -5.09 4.42 10.98
N MET A 12 -4.29 3.41 10.64
CA MET A 12 -2.83 3.44 10.84
C MET A 12 -2.08 4.40 9.93
N LEU A 13 -2.69 4.85 8.84
CA LEU A 13 -2.09 5.85 7.97
C LEU A 13 -2.11 7.24 8.62
N PRO A 14 -1.05 8.05 8.41
CA PRO A 14 -1.08 9.46 8.78
C PRO A 14 -2.17 10.19 7.99
N GLU A 15 -2.78 11.22 8.60
CA GLU A 15 -3.95 11.92 8.04
C GLU A 15 -3.72 12.43 6.60
N ALA A 16 -2.51 12.93 6.30
CA ALA A 16 -2.13 13.38 4.98
C ALA A 16 -2.19 12.28 3.88
N LYS A 17 -2.12 11.00 4.27
CA LYS A 17 -2.15 9.84 3.37
C LYS A 17 -3.48 9.08 3.40
N ARG A 18 -4.47 9.50 4.20
CA ARG A 18 -5.83 8.91 4.24
C ARG A 18 -6.68 9.35 3.06
N THR A 19 -6.13 9.26 1.85
CA THR A 19 -6.83 9.61 0.62
C THR A 19 -7.65 8.42 0.11
N SER A 20 -8.70 8.69 -0.67
CA SER A 20 -9.50 7.62 -1.29
C SER A 20 -8.66 6.70 -2.18
N THR A 21 -7.65 7.23 -2.86
CA THR A 21 -6.69 6.46 -3.66
C THR A 21 -5.93 5.47 -2.79
N MET A 22 -5.33 5.93 -1.69
CA MET A 22 -4.55 5.07 -0.79
C MET A 22 -5.41 3.96 -0.18
N LYS A 23 -6.67 4.29 0.15
CA LYS A 23 -7.64 3.31 0.66
C LYS A 23 -8.00 2.26 -0.39
N ALA A 24 -8.10 2.65 -1.66
CA ALA A 24 -8.33 1.70 -2.76
C ALA A 24 -7.12 0.77 -2.98
N GLU A 25 -5.90 1.30 -2.90
CA GLU A 25 -4.67 0.51 -3.01
C GLU A 25 -4.55 -0.52 -1.88
N ILE A 26 -4.82 -0.11 -0.62
CA ILE A 26 -4.89 -1.03 0.52
C ILE A 26 -5.89 -2.15 0.25
N ALA A 27 -7.10 -1.80 -0.21
CA ALA A 27 -8.14 -2.79 -0.47
C ALA A 27 -7.72 -3.79 -1.56
N ALA A 28 -7.09 -3.30 -2.63
CA ALA A 28 -6.55 -4.14 -3.70
C ALA A 28 -5.45 -5.08 -3.17
N GLN A 29 -4.54 -4.59 -2.33
CA GLN A 29 -3.47 -5.40 -1.76
C GLN A 29 -4.00 -6.49 -0.82
N ILE A 30 -4.98 -6.15 0.05
CA ILE A 30 -5.65 -7.11 0.92
C ILE A 30 -6.33 -8.21 0.09
N LEU A 31 -7.03 -7.84 -0.99
CA LEU A 31 -7.69 -8.79 -1.88
C LEU A 31 -6.67 -9.68 -2.61
N ALA A 32 -5.55 -9.13 -3.05
CA ALA A 32 -4.48 -9.88 -3.71
C ALA A 32 -3.83 -10.90 -2.76
N CYS A 33 -3.53 -10.51 -1.52
CA CYS A 33 -3.02 -11.44 -0.52
C CYS A 33 -4.05 -12.52 -0.16
N ALA A 34 -5.33 -12.14 -0.03
CA ALA A 34 -6.40 -13.10 0.21
C ALA A 34 -6.58 -14.11 -0.93
N ALA A 35 -6.41 -13.66 -2.19
CA ALA A 35 -6.45 -14.53 -3.37
C ALA A 35 -5.30 -15.55 -3.39
N LYS A 36 -4.15 -15.23 -2.77
CA LYS A 36 -3.01 -16.15 -2.61
C LYS A 36 -3.23 -17.21 -1.53
N GLY A 37 -4.30 -17.10 -0.74
CA GLY A 37 -4.62 -18.01 0.35
C GLY A 37 -4.34 -17.44 1.75
N GLU A 38 -3.84 -16.20 1.85
CA GLU A 38 -3.62 -15.53 3.13
C GLU A 38 -4.97 -15.19 3.79
N ARG A 39 -5.26 -15.78 4.94
CA ARG A 39 -6.51 -15.50 5.70
C ARG A 39 -6.27 -14.74 7.00
N ASP A 40 -5.00 -14.58 7.38
CA ASP A 40 -4.62 -13.92 8.61
C ASP A 40 -4.85 -12.41 8.51
N PRO A 41 -5.77 -11.83 9.31
CA PRO A 41 -6.11 -10.41 9.22
C PRO A 41 -4.91 -9.50 9.53
N ILE A 42 -3.98 -9.96 10.37
CA ILE A 42 -2.74 -9.24 10.70
C ILE A 42 -1.77 -9.25 9.51
N ALA A 43 -1.58 -10.40 8.87
CA ALA A 43 -0.70 -10.55 7.72
C ALA A 43 -1.22 -9.73 6.51
N LEU A 44 -2.53 -9.74 6.28
CA LEU A 44 -3.21 -8.92 5.28
C LEU A 44 -3.00 -7.42 5.54
N ARG A 45 -3.13 -6.97 6.79
CA ARG A 45 -2.90 -5.57 7.17
C ARG A 45 -1.45 -5.15 6.93
N ASN A 46 -0.50 -5.93 7.44
CA ASN A 46 0.92 -5.61 7.34
C ASN A 46 1.40 -5.59 5.89
N SER A 47 0.96 -6.55 5.06
CA SER A 47 1.28 -6.55 3.63
C SER A 47 0.74 -5.32 2.91
N ALA A 48 -0.48 -4.91 3.23
CA ALA A 48 -1.07 -3.70 2.65
C ALA A 48 -0.34 -2.43 3.06
N LEU A 49 0.05 -2.29 4.33
CA LEU A 49 0.83 -1.14 4.81
C LEU A 49 2.26 -1.12 4.21
N SER A 50 2.89 -2.27 4.03
CA SER A 50 4.22 -2.37 3.39
C SER A 50 4.18 -1.88 1.95
N ALA A 51 3.19 -2.30 1.17
CA ALA A 51 3.04 -1.88 -0.22
C ALA A 51 2.90 -0.35 -0.37
N ILE A 52 2.21 0.31 0.57
CA ILE A 52 2.07 1.77 0.58
C ILE A 52 3.40 2.48 0.86
N VAL A 53 4.20 1.95 1.79
CA VAL A 53 5.52 2.49 2.10
C VAL A 53 6.40 2.43 0.84
N GLU A 54 6.35 1.32 0.11
CA GLU A 54 7.07 1.13 -1.16
C GLU A 54 6.59 2.08 -2.27
N CYS A 55 5.28 2.31 -2.43
CA CYS A 55 4.76 3.28 -3.40
C CYS A 55 5.21 4.72 -3.11
N THR A 56 5.37 5.08 -1.83
CA THR A 56 5.92 6.40 -1.45
C THR A 56 7.43 6.46 -1.51
N HIS A 57 8.10 5.32 -1.68
CA HIS A 57 9.51 5.17 -1.97
C HIS A 57 9.73 4.75 -3.43
N TYR A 58 8.81 5.12 -4.34
CA TYR A 58 9.20 5.30 -5.73
C TYR A 58 10.01 6.59 -5.81
N SER A 59 11.27 6.50 -5.38
CA SER A 59 12.27 7.51 -5.66
C SER A 59 12.29 7.70 -7.17
N HIS A 60 12.01 8.93 -7.57
CA HIS A 60 12.24 9.45 -8.90
C HIS A 60 13.77 9.57 -9.12
N ASP A 61 14.50 8.45 -8.98
CA ASP A 61 15.95 8.39 -9.11
C ASP A 61 16.34 7.36 -10.15
N ILE A 62 15.81 7.49 -11.38
CA ILE A 62 16.54 7.09 -12.59
C ILE A 62 16.17 8.09 -13.70
N SER A 63 16.81 9.26 -13.67
CA SER A 63 17.14 9.97 -14.91
C SER A 63 18.62 10.30 -14.85
N PRO A 64 19.51 9.35 -15.22
CA PRO A 64 20.89 9.71 -15.47
C PRO A 64 20.89 10.52 -16.76
N GLU A 65 20.99 11.84 -16.60
CA GLU A 65 21.89 12.68 -17.38
C GLU A 65 22.38 12.07 -18.72
N ARG A 66 21.57 12.18 -19.78
CA ARG A 66 22.09 12.04 -21.15
C ARG A 66 22.77 13.34 -21.57
N ARG A 67 23.99 13.48 -21.06
CA ARG A 67 25.24 13.83 -21.77
C ARG A 67 25.11 14.78 -22.97
N ALA A 68 25.67 15.97 -22.76
CA ALA A 68 26.42 16.82 -23.70
C ALA A 68 25.96 16.88 -25.16
N VAL A 69 25.51 18.06 -25.58
CA VAL A 69 25.80 18.63 -26.90
C VAL A 69 26.32 20.05 -26.73
#